data_AF-A0A961CL75-F1
#
_entry.id   AF-A0A961CL75-F1
#
_cell.length_a   1.000
_cell.length_b   1.000
_cell.length_c   1.000
_cell.angle_alpha   90.00
_cell.angle_beta   90.00
_cell.angle_gamma   90.00
#
_symmetry.space_group_name_H-M   'P 1'
#
loop_
_entity.id
_entity.type
_entity.pdbx_description
1 polymer ?
#
loop_
_entity_poly.entity_id
_entity_poly.type
_entity_poly.pdbx_seq_one_letter_code
_entity_poly.pdbx_strand_id
1 'polypeptide(L)'
;MRTTVAACGAAVVAAGLIGAGLTGCSAKVETKVAKSVSAADLQTKLTEQLTEAGNAPQSVTCKDELAAEVGKSTMCDVVFSDTNSVEAKVTTTEVDESGVSFDLSPSLTKEQLEKGVSGLTGAQTVSCDSGMEGAVGETATCEVTIDGVVSKRVAAIDGVNGLQMDLSVVPVVPKEQIQELLMQRLNADGTPAETVECVSDAMAKPGTSVECVAVTGNDKVGYDVSVTTIEGDNVGIDYSASATP
;
A
#
# COMPACT_ATOMS: atom_id res chain seq x y z
N MET A 1 -39.78 -34.08 -34.89
CA MET A 1 -39.17 -33.44 -36.06
C MET A 1 -37.72 -33.90 -36.12
N ARG A 2 -37.39 -34.66 -37.17
CA ARG A 2 -36.06 -35.18 -37.60
C ARG A 2 -35.25 -36.06 -36.63
N THR A 3 -35.58 -37.33 -36.74
CA THR A 3 -34.75 -38.54 -36.60
C THR A 3 -33.52 -38.54 -37.53
N THR A 4 -32.36 -38.96 -37.03
CA THR A 4 -31.17 -39.43 -37.80
C THR A 4 -30.46 -40.47 -36.93
N VAL A 5 -30.86 -41.74 -37.01
CA VAL A 5 -30.32 -42.84 -37.84
C VAL A 5 -28.92 -43.27 -37.40
N ALA A 6 -28.92 -44.39 -36.66
CA ALA A 6 -27.79 -45.27 -36.46
C ALA A 6 -27.55 -46.13 -37.72
N ALA A 7 -26.29 -46.30 -38.11
CA ALA A 7 -25.85 -47.35 -39.02
C ALA A 7 -24.35 -47.63 -38.81
N CYS A 8 -24.01 -48.41 -37.79
CA CYS A 8 -22.71 -49.09 -37.74
C CYS A 8 -22.87 -50.44 -38.45
N GLY A 9 -22.28 -50.54 -39.64
CA GLY A 9 -22.22 -51.78 -40.41
C GLY A 9 -21.33 -52.81 -39.70
N ALA A 10 -21.87 -54.02 -39.54
CA ALA A 10 -21.12 -55.19 -39.11
C ALA A 10 -20.37 -55.78 -40.31
N ALA A 11 -19.04 -55.82 -40.24
CA ALA A 11 -18.19 -56.63 -41.11
C ALA A 11 -17.51 -57.71 -40.27
N VAL A 12 -17.81 -58.95 -40.60
CA VAL A 12 -17.19 -60.17 -40.06
C VAL A 12 -15.80 -60.33 -40.68
N VAL A 13 -14.74 -60.41 -39.85
CA VAL A 13 -13.45 -61.00 -40.27
C VAL A 13 -12.90 -61.83 -39.11
N ALA A 14 -12.60 -63.08 -39.44
CA ALA A 14 -12.03 -64.09 -38.55
C ALA A 14 -10.50 -63.98 -38.45
N ALA A 15 -9.99 -64.37 -37.28
CA ALA A 15 -8.69 -64.99 -36.97
C ALA A 15 -7.38 -64.45 -37.60
N GLY A 16 -6.43 -64.08 -36.73
CA GLY A 16 -5.00 -64.26 -37.03
C GLY A 16 -4.03 -63.25 -36.42
N LEU A 17 -3.20 -63.74 -35.49
CA LEU A 17 -1.76 -63.45 -35.33
C LEU A 17 -1.29 -62.05 -34.89
N ILE A 18 -0.76 -62.02 -33.65
CA ILE A 18 0.52 -61.42 -33.20
C ILE A 18 1.02 -60.20 -33.98
N GLY A 19 1.03 -59.03 -33.34
CA GLY A 19 1.78 -57.86 -33.80
C GLY A 19 1.60 -56.64 -32.89
N ALA A 20 2.73 -56.05 -32.50
CA ALA A 20 2.87 -54.94 -31.55
C ALA A 20 2.03 -53.69 -31.88
N GLY A 21 1.63 -52.94 -30.84
CA GLY A 21 1.14 -51.58 -31.04
C GLY A 21 0.47 -50.97 -29.82
N LEU A 22 1.15 -49.95 -29.26
CA LEU A 22 0.63 -48.94 -28.34
C LEU A 22 0.24 -49.47 -26.94
N THR A 23 1.24 -49.49 -26.05
CA THR A 23 1.00 -49.15 -24.64
C THR A 23 0.38 -47.76 -24.62
N GLY A 24 -0.94 -47.70 -24.69
CA GLY A 24 -1.70 -46.51 -24.34
C GLY A 24 -1.40 -46.23 -22.88
N CYS A 25 -0.46 -45.32 -22.64
CA CYS A 25 -0.34 -44.68 -21.35
C CYS A 25 -1.73 -44.13 -21.05
N SER A 26 -2.45 -44.81 -20.15
CA SER A 26 -3.39 -44.13 -19.29
C SER A 26 -2.55 -43.15 -18.47
N ALA A 27 -2.18 -42.03 -19.10
CA ALA A 27 -1.84 -40.83 -18.38
C ALA A 27 -3.14 -40.46 -17.69
N LYS A 28 -3.33 -41.06 -16.52
CA LYS A 28 -4.10 -40.46 -15.45
C LYS A 28 -3.44 -39.09 -15.32
N VAL A 29 -4.06 -38.09 -15.94
CA VAL A 29 -3.76 -36.69 -15.64
C VAL A 29 -4.23 -36.56 -14.20
N GLU A 30 -3.38 -37.00 -13.27
CA GLU A 30 -3.42 -36.50 -11.93
C GLU A 30 -3.13 -35.02 -12.11
N THR A 31 -4.20 -34.22 -12.14
CA THR A 31 -4.16 -32.79 -11.95
C THR A 31 -3.61 -32.57 -10.55
N LYS A 32 -2.30 -32.80 -10.36
CA LYS A 32 -1.60 -32.43 -9.15
C LYS A 32 -1.55 -30.92 -9.21
N VAL A 33 -2.42 -30.30 -8.43
CA VAL A 33 -2.31 -28.89 -8.08
C VAL A 33 -0.85 -28.67 -7.71
N ALA A 34 -0.18 -27.77 -8.45
CA ALA A 34 1.22 -27.48 -8.23
C ALA A 34 1.39 -27.02 -6.79
N LYS A 35 2.43 -27.53 -6.11
CA LYS A 35 2.69 -27.24 -4.69
C LYS A 35 3.03 -25.76 -4.45
N SER A 36 3.41 -25.05 -5.51
CA SER A 36 3.72 -23.63 -5.54
C SER A 36 3.49 -23.09 -6.95
N VAL A 37 3.33 -21.78 -7.05
CA VAL A 37 3.41 -21.02 -8.30
C VAL A 37 4.82 -20.44 -8.39
N SER A 38 5.52 -20.73 -9.48
CA SER A 38 6.90 -20.27 -9.65
C SER A 38 6.99 -18.75 -9.74
N ALA A 39 8.13 -18.17 -9.37
CA ALA A 39 8.37 -16.73 -9.50
C ALA A 39 8.16 -16.24 -10.95
N ALA A 40 8.57 -17.04 -11.95
CA ALA A 40 8.38 -16.70 -13.35
C ALA A 40 6.90 -16.67 -13.75
N ASP A 41 6.12 -17.67 -13.32
CA ASP A 41 4.67 -17.71 -13.59
C ASP A 41 3.93 -16.57 -12.89
N LEU A 42 4.34 -16.23 -11.65
CA LEU A 42 3.80 -15.07 -10.93
C LEU A 42 4.09 -13.77 -11.67
N GLN A 43 5.32 -13.55 -12.11
CA GLN A 43 5.69 -12.35 -12.88
C GLN A 43 4.84 -12.21 -14.14
N THR A 44 4.65 -13.29 -14.90
CA THR A 44 3.79 -13.27 -16.09
C THR A 44 2.34 -12.94 -15.73
N LYS A 45 1.75 -13.65 -14.76
CA LYS A 45 0.37 -13.42 -14.33
C LYS A 45 0.13 -12.00 -13.83
N LEU A 46 1.03 -11.47 -13.01
CA LEU A 46 0.93 -10.10 -12.50
C LEU A 46 1.04 -9.08 -13.62
N THR A 47 1.97 -9.28 -14.57
CA THR A 47 2.11 -8.38 -15.74
C THR A 47 0.84 -8.36 -16.57
N GLU A 48 0.24 -9.53 -16.84
CA GLU A 48 -1.03 -9.65 -17.57
C GLU A 48 -2.18 -8.96 -16.83
N GLN A 49 -2.38 -9.30 -15.54
CA GLN A 49 -3.45 -8.70 -14.71
C GLN A 49 -3.34 -7.18 -14.65
N LEU A 50 -2.12 -6.65 -14.44
CA LEU A 50 -1.90 -5.20 -14.38
C LEU A 50 -2.12 -4.53 -15.74
N THR A 51 -1.73 -5.19 -16.84
CA THR A 51 -1.98 -4.70 -18.20
C THR A 51 -3.47 -4.66 -18.52
N GLU A 52 -4.22 -5.70 -18.16
CA GLU A 52 -5.68 -5.77 -18.33
C GLU A 52 -6.42 -4.70 -17.50
N ALA A 53 -5.91 -4.40 -16.31
CA ALA A 53 -6.38 -3.30 -15.47
C ALA A 53 -6.00 -1.90 -15.99
N GLY A 54 -5.31 -1.79 -17.13
CA GLY A 54 -4.88 -0.53 -17.73
C GLY A 54 -3.62 0.08 -17.11
N ASN A 55 -2.92 -0.66 -16.26
CA ASN A 55 -1.73 -0.22 -15.52
C ASN A 55 -0.51 -1.07 -15.91
N ALA A 56 -0.19 -1.15 -17.20
CA ALA A 56 0.91 -1.99 -17.69
C ALA A 56 2.26 -1.58 -17.04
N PRO A 57 2.94 -2.47 -16.29
CA PRO A 57 4.21 -2.16 -15.67
C PRO A 57 5.36 -2.22 -16.70
N GLN A 58 6.45 -1.50 -16.44
CA GLN A 58 7.71 -1.64 -17.16
C GLN A 58 8.41 -2.95 -16.82
N SER A 59 8.32 -3.39 -15.56
CA SER A 59 8.82 -4.68 -15.11
C SER A 59 8.09 -5.18 -13.86
N VAL A 60 8.07 -6.50 -13.71
CA VAL A 60 7.65 -7.21 -12.49
C VAL A 60 8.73 -8.23 -12.17
N THR A 61 9.22 -8.22 -10.93
CA THR A 61 10.25 -9.16 -10.44
C THR A 61 9.80 -9.77 -9.13
N CYS A 62 9.58 -11.08 -9.08
CA CYS A 62 9.20 -11.78 -7.85
C CYS A 62 10.42 -12.47 -7.24
N LYS A 63 10.71 -12.19 -5.97
CA LYS A 63 11.91 -12.72 -5.28
C LYS A 63 11.80 -14.22 -5.03
N ASP A 64 10.61 -14.67 -4.65
CA ASP A 64 10.33 -16.04 -4.25
C ASP A 64 9.08 -16.60 -4.94
N GLU A 65 8.97 -17.92 -4.98
CA GLU A 65 7.75 -18.62 -5.39
C GLU A 65 6.61 -18.41 -4.38
N LEU A 66 5.37 -18.50 -4.85
CA LEU A 66 4.19 -18.44 -3.99
C LEU A 66 3.77 -19.87 -3.64
N ALA A 67 3.80 -20.20 -2.35
CA ALA A 67 3.31 -21.50 -1.89
C ALA A 67 1.79 -21.64 -2.15
N ALA A 68 1.38 -22.82 -2.63
CA ALA A 68 -0.03 -23.19 -2.79
C ALA A 68 -0.64 -23.57 -1.43
N GLU A 69 -0.63 -22.63 -0.49
CA GLU A 69 -1.19 -22.75 0.85
C GLU A 69 -1.79 -21.39 1.24
N VAL A 70 -3.07 -21.41 1.66
CA VAL A 70 -3.80 -20.19 2.02
C VAL A 70 -3.07 -19.41 3.11
N GLY A 71 -2.96 -18.10 2.90
CA GLY A 71 -2.29 -17.16 3.81
C GLY A 71 -0.78 -17.07 3.63
N LYS A 72 -0.16 -17.87 2.75
CA LYS A 72 1.25 -17.66 2.38
C LYS A 72 1.38 -16.48 1.43
N SER A 73 2.47 -15.75 1.57
CA SER A 73 2.74 -14.57 0.77
C SER A 73 4.17 -14.53 0.24
N THR A 74 4.35 -13.91 -0.93
CA THR A 74 5.64 -13.54 -1.51
C THR A 74 5.61 -12.06 -1.91
N MET A 75 6.78 -11.46 -2.13
CA MET A 75 6.92 -10.07 -2.55
C MET A 75 7.40 -10.00 -4.00
N CYS A 76 6.74 -9.15 -4.78
CA CYS A 76 7.14 -8.83 -6.14
C CYS A 76 7.37 -7.34 -6.30
N ASP A 77 8.54 -6.94 -6.76
CA ASP A 77 8.83 -5.56 -7.15
C ASP A 77 8.12 -5.24 -8.48
N VAL A 78 7.28 -4.22 -8.49
CA VAL A 78 6.54 -3.75 -9.66
C VAL A 78 6.99 -2.33 -9.99
N VAL A 79 7.51 -2.12 -11.19
CA VAL A 79 8.00 -0.81 -11.66
C VAL A 79 7.06 -0.30 -12.74
N PHE A 80 6.41 0.84 -12.50
CA PHE A 80 5.59 1.54 -13.50
C PHE A 80 6.38 2.65 -14.20
N SER A 81 7.28 3.33 -13.48
CA SER A 81 8.23 4.31 -14.00
C SER A 81 9.41 4.48 -13.04
N ASP A 82 10.39 5.31 -13.40
CA ASP A 82 11.57 5.60 -12.58
C ASP A 82 11.23 6.15 -11.18
N THR A 83 10.10 6.85 -11.05
CA THR A 83 9.61 7.46 -9.80
C THR A 83 8.35 6.78 -9.25
N ASN A 84 7.84 5.76 -9.92
CA ASN A 84 6.65 5.03 -9.50
C ASN A 84 6.92 3.53 -9.53
N SER A 85 7.21 2.98 -8.36
CA SER A 85 7.44 1.56 -8.15
C SER A 85 6.91 1.16 -6.76
N VAL A 86 6.38 -0.06 -6.66
CA VAL A 86 5.80 -0.60 -5.43
C VAL A 86 6.25 -2.04 -5.21
N GLU A 87 6.23 -2.51 -3.97
CA GLU A 87 6.21 -3.94 -3.67
C GLU A 87 4.76 -4.44 -3.65
N ALA A 88 4.47 -5.45 -4.47
CA ALA A 88 3.23 -6.19 -4.44
C ALA A 88 3.39 -7.38 -3.51
N LYS A 89 2.68 -7.37 -2.38
CA LYS A 89 2.53 -8.55 -1.53
C LYS A 89 1.45 -9.43 -2.11
N VAL A 90 1.87 -10.56 -2.68
CA VAL A 90 0.99 -11.56 -3.28
C VAL A 90 0.63 -12.57 -2.22
N THR A 91 -0.64 -12.69 -1.85
CA THR A 91 -1.09 -13.62 -0.79
C THR A 91 -2.04 -14.66 -1.35
N THR A 92 -1.76 -15.94 -1.14
CA THR A 92 -2.65 -17.03 -1.55
C THR A 92 -3.95 -16.97 -0.75
N THR A 93 -5.08 -16.88 -1.45
CA THR A 93 -6.42 -16.80 -0.85
C THR A 93 -7.18 -18.12 -0.96
N GLU A 94 -6.96 -18.88 -2.03
CA GLU A 94 -7.64 -20.15 -2.28
C GLU A 94 -6.74 -21.11 -3.05
N VAL A 95 -6.89 -22.41 -2.76
CA VAL A 95 -6.19 -23.50 -3.43
C VAL A 95 -7.21 -24.60 -3.71
N ASP A 96 -7.47 -24.88 -4.97
CA ASP A 96 -8.44 -25.89 -5.41
C ASP A 96 -7.94 -26.68 -6.63
N GLU A 97 -8.81 -27.49 -7.24
CA GLU A 97 -8.48 -28.27 -8.43
C GLU A 97 -8.21 -27.42 -9.68
N SER A 98 -8.66 -26.16 -9.69
CA SER A 98 -8.47 -25.19 -10.78
C SER A 98 -7.16 -24.41 -10.66
N GLY A 99 -6.61 -24.31 -9.45
CA GLY A 99 -5.27 -23.77 -9.20
C GLY A 99 -5.13 -23.03 -7.89
N VAL A 100 -4.32 -21.97 -7.91
CA VAL A 100 -4.03 -21.10 -6.77
C VAL A 100 -4.55 -19.71 -7.09
N SER A 101 -5.49 -19.22 -6.29
CA SER A 101 -5.96 -17.82 -6.32
C SER A 101 -5.18 -17.00 -5.30
N PHE A 102 -4.94 -15.73 -5.63
CA PHE A 102 -4.19 -14.83 -4.78
C PHE A 102 -4.76 -13.41 -4.81
N ASP A 103 -4.50 -12.66 -3.75
CA ASP A 103 -4.79 -11.24 -3.60
C ASP A 103 -3.51 -10.41 -3.60
N LEU A 104 -3.63 -9.13 -3.93
CA LEU A 104 -2.51 -8.19 -4.05
C LEU A 104 -2.73 -7.01 -3.12
N SER A 105 -1.79 -6.79 -2.21
CA SER A 105 -1.70 -5.55 -1.43
C SER A 105 -0.42 -4.78 -1.77
N PRO A 106 -0.48 -3.46 -1.98
CA PRO A 106 0.70 -2.66 -2.25
C PRO A 106 1.52 -2.46 -0.96
N SER A 107 2.79 -2.11 -1.14
CA SER A 107 3.72 -1.68 -0.11
C SER A 107 4.79 -0.83 -0.78
N LEU A 108 5.42 0.06 -0.02
CA LEU A 108 6.57 0.85 -0.42
C LEU A 108 7.73 0.53 0.51
N THR A 109 8.86 0.12 -0.05
CA THR A 109 10.11 0.22 0.71
C THR A 109 10.43 1.68 1.00
N LYS A 110 11.32 1.92 1.94
CA LYS A 110 11.83 3.27 2.22
C LYS A 110 12.37 3.95 0.94
N GLU A 111 13.14 3.23 0.13
CA GLU A 111 13.72 3.76 -1.10
C GLU A 111 12.64 4.06 -2.17
N GLN A 112 11.60 3.22 -2.26
CA GLN A 112 10.49 3.44 -3.18
C GLN A 112 9.67 4.67 -2.76
N LEU A 113 9.40 4.81 -1.46
CA LEU A 113 8.73 5.98 -0.91
C LEU A 113 9.55 7.25 -1.17
N GLU A 114 10.85 7.25 -0.89
CA GLU A 114 11.75 8.39 -1.13
C GLU A 114 11.74 8.84 -2.60
N LYS A 115 11.74 7.89 -3.54
CA LYS A 115 11.60 8.18 -4.98
C LYS A 115 10.23 8.76 -5.33
N GLY A 116 9.15 8.20 -4.79
CA GLY A 116 7.80 8.71 -5.01
C GLY A 116 7.66 10.14 -4.50
N VAL A 117 8.13 10.40 -3.28
CA VAL A 117 8.15 11.74 -2.67
C VAL A 117 9.03 12.71 -3.48
N SER A 118 10.20 12.28 -3.95
CA SER A 118 11.04 13.10 -4.82
C SER A 118 10.32 13.48 -6.12
N GLY A 119 9.63 12.52 -6.76
CA GLY A 119 8.82 12.77 -7.95
C GLY A 119 7.65 13.74 -7.73
N LEU A 120 6.98 13.66 -6.59
CA LEU A 120 5.85 14.54 -6.24
C LEU A 120 6.28 15.97 -5.88
N THR A 121 7.43 16.12 -5.24
CA THR A 121 7.90 17.41 -4.71
C THR A 121 8.91 18.13 -5.61
N GLY A 122 9.56 17.41 -6.53
CA GLY A 122 10.71 17.91 -7.29
C GLY A 122 11.98 18.05 -6.45
N ALA A 123 12.04 17.39 -5.28
CA ALA A 123 13.16 17.52 -4.36
C ALA A 123 14.44 16.83 -4.85
N GLN A 124 15.56 17.43 -4.48
CA GLN A 124 16.91 16.97 -4.83
C GLN A 124 17.32 15.76 -4.00
N THR A 125 16.98 15.79 -2.71
CA THR A 125 17.18 14.67 -1.79
C THR A 125 15.94 14.50 -0.93
N VAL A 126 15.62 13.24 -0.64
CA VAL A 126 14.54 12.84 0.25
C VAL A 126 15.09 11.74 1.15
N SER A 127 14.81 11.84 2.45
CA SER A 127 15.10 10.80 3.42
C SER A 127 13.87 10.58 4.28
N CYS A 128 13.23 9.42 4.18
CA CYS A 128 12.05 9.07 4.99
C CYS A 128 12.45 8.22 6.21
N ASP A 129 11.69 8.29 7.30
CA ASP A 129 11.92 7.49 8.50
C ASP A 129 11.61 6.00 8.27
N SER A 130 10.57 5.71 7.49
CA SER A 130 10.13 4.35 7.14
C SER A 130 9.67 4.23 5.69
N GLY A 131 9.35 3.00 5.27
CA GLY A 131 8.46 2.75 4.13
C GLY A 131 6.98 2.83 4.54
N MET A 132 6.11 2.23 3.74
CA MET A 132 4.66 2.14 4.00
C MET A 132 4.11 0.77 3.60
N GLU A 133 3.23 0.18 4.39
CA GLU A 133 2.57 -1.10 4.11
C GLU A 133 1.35 -0.98 3.18
N GLY A 134 1.02 0.23 2.71
CA GLY A 134 0.01 0.45 1.69
C GLY A 134 -1.41 0.57 2.24
N ALA A 135 -1.57 1.02 3.49
CA ALA A 135 -2.89 1.23 4.10
C ALA A 135 -3.34 2.70 4.04
N VAL A 136 -4.62 2.95 3.79
CA VAL A 136 -5.18 4.32 3.83
C VAL A 136 -5.02 4.93 5.22
N GLY A 137 -4.52 6.16 5.28
CA GLY A 137 -4.21 6.88 6.52
C GLY A 137 -2.85 6.54 7.12
N GLU A 138 -2.08 5.65 6.50
CA GLU A 138 -0.69 5.41 6.87
C GLU A 138 0.18 6.59 6.48
N THR A 139 1.18 6.89 7.32
CA THR A 139 2.00 8.10 7.20
C THR A 139 3.46 7.80 7.49
N ALA A 140 4.36 8.54 6.86
CA ALA A 140 5.79 8.50 7.11
C ALA A 140 6.36 9.91 7.09
N THR A 141 7.36 10.18 7.94
CA THR A 141 8.01 11.49 8.00
C THR A 141 9.21 11.50 7.10
N CYS A 142 9.30 12.50 6.22
CA CYS A 142 10.40 12.66 5.29
C CYS A 142 11.08 14.01 5.46
N GLU A 143 12.40 14.02 5.48
CA GLU A 143 13.21 15.21 5.28
C GLU A 143 13.44 15.41 3.79
N VAL A 144 13.05 16.57 3.29
CA VAL A 144 13.04 16.91 1.87
C VAL A 144 13.91 18.13 1.64
N THR A 145 14.87 18.03 0.73
CA THR A 145 15.77 19.15 0.37
C THR A 145 15.39 19.73 -0.99
N ILE A 146 15.02 21.01 -0.99
CA ILE A 146 14.72 21.78 -2.20
C ILE A 146 15.59 23.04 -2.16
N ASP A 147 16.37 23.28 -3.21
CA ASP A 147 17.28 24.43 -3.33
C ASP A 147 18.22 24.61 -2.12
N GLY A 148 18.68 23.49 -1.56
CA GLY A 148 19.54 23.45 -0.39
C GLY A 148 18.84 23.69 0.95
N VAL A 149 17.53 23.92 0.95
CA VAL A 149 16.71 24.07 2.16
C VAL A 149 16.10 22.73 2.54
N VAL A 150 16.44 22.24 3.73
CA VAL A 150 15.86 21.02 4.31
C VAL A 150 14.56 21.38 5.03
N SER A 151 13.49 20.67 4.72
CA SER A 151 12.19 20.81 5.40
C SER A 151 11.61 19.44 5.73
N LYS A 152 10.93 19.33 6.87
CA LYS A 152 10.15 18.12 7.21
C LYS A 152 8.82 18.13 6.48
N ARG A 153 8.47 16.98 5.92
CA ARG A 153 7.21 16.68 5.23
C ARG A 153 6.65 15.40 5.80
N VAL A 154 5.33 15.26 5.72
CA VAL A 154 4.68 13.97 5.96
C VAL A 154 4.13 13.48 4.64
N ALA A 155 4.54 12.27 4.26
CA ALA A 155 3.92 11.50 3.20
C ALA A 155 2.73 10.75 3.80
N ALA A 156 1.58 10.75 3.13
CA ALA A 156 0.37 10.07 3.59
C ALA A 156 -0.33 9.32 2.44
N ILE A 157 -0.85 8.14 2.73
CA ILE A 157 -1.68 7.39 1.79
C ILE A 157 -3.13 7.85 1.95
N ASP A 158 -3.63 8.60 0.97
CA ASP A 158 -5.01 9.07 0.95
C ASP A 158 -5.97 8.05 0.31
N GLY A 159 -5.45 7.11 -0.49
CA GLY A 159 -6.24 6.16 -1.25
C GLY A 159 -5.44 4.95 -1.72
N VAL A 160 -6.12 3.82 -1.88
CA VAL A 160 -5.55 2.56 -2.40
C VAL A 160 -6.53 1.94 -3.37
N ASN A 161 -6.07 1.67 -4.59
CA ASN A 161 -6.84 0.97 -5.62
C ASN A 161 -5.97 -0.09 -6.31
N GLY A 162 -6.15 -1.35 -5.92
CA GLY A 162 -5.25 -2.43 -6.31
C GLY A 162 -3.84 -2.15 -5.80
N LEU A 163 -2.87 -2.09 -6.71
CA LEU A 163 -1.48 -1.74 -6.39
C LEU A 163 -1.18 -0.23 -6.47
N GLN A 164 -2.14 0.59 -6.90
CA GLN A 164 -1.96 2.03 -6.98
C GLN A 164 -2.29 2.67 -5.62
N MET A 165 -1.36 3.48 -5.12
CA MET A 165 -1.54 4.28 -3.91
C MET A 165 -1.59 5.75 -4.28
N ASP A 166 -2.57 6.46 -3.73
CA ASP A 166 -2.66 7.91 -3.82
C ASP A 166 -1.85 8.50 -2.67
N LEU A 167 -0.62 8.92 -2.97
CA LEU A 167 0.29 9.51 -2.01
C LEU A 167 0.18 11.04 -2.06
N SER A 168 -0.01 11.67 -0.90
CA SER A 168 0.17 13.12 -0.72
C SER A 168 1.39 13.42 0.14
N VAL A 169 2.00 14.58 -0.10
CA VAL A 169 3.16 15.07 0.66
C VAL A 169 2.85 16.46 1.16
N VAL A 170 2.65 16.60 2.46
CA VAL A 170 2.24 17.86 3.10
C VAL A 170 3.36 18.42 4.00
N PRO A 171 3.46 19.75 4.14
CA PRO A 171 4.31 20.37 5.16
C PRO A 171 3.92 19.94 6.57
N VAL A 172 4.88 20.06 7.48
CA VAL A 172 4.69 19.83 8.91
C VAL A 172 4.68 21.17 9.63
N VAL A 173 3.70 21.36 10.52
CA VAL A 173 3.65 22.44 11.51
C VAL A 173 4.39 21.92 12.75
N PRO A 174 5.56 22.51 13.09
CA PRO A 174 6.30 22.10 14.28
C PRO A 174 5.44 22.24 15.53
N LYS A 175 5.53 21.28 16.46
CA LYS A 175 4.77 21.33 17.71
C LYS A 175 5.02 22.61 18.50
N GLU A 176 6.22 23.20 18.42
CA GLU A 176 6.55 24.45 19.08
C GLU A 176 5.70 25.61 18.56
N GLN A 177 5.43 25.64 17.25
CA GLN A 177 4.52 26.63 16.66
C GLN A 177 3.09 26.45 17.18
N ILE A 178 2.63 25.19 17.32
CA ILE A 178 1.30 24.89 17.88
C ILE A 178 1.22 25.31 19.35
N GLN A 179 2.26 25.03 20.14
CA GLN A 179 2.36 25.43 21.54
C GLN A 179 2.25 26.95 21.71
N GLU A 180 2.97 27.72 20.88
CA GLU A 180 2.89 29.18 20.87
C GLU A 180 1.50 29.69 20.49
N LEU A 181 0.90 29.13 19.43
CA LEU A 181 -0.44 29.52 18.99
C LEU A 181 -1.50 29.20 20.06
N LEU A 182 -1.40 28.04 20.71
CA LEU A 182 -2.33 27.65 21.78
C LEU A 182 -2.18 28.58 22.99
N MET A 183 -0.94 28.87 23.43
CA MET A 183 -0.71 29.85 24.51
C MET A 183 -1.32 31.22 24.18
N GLN A 184 -1.16 31.71 22.95
CA GLN A 184 -1.75 32.98 22.52
C GLN A 184 -3.28 32.96 22.59
N ARG A 185 -3.92 31.87 22.17
CA ARG A 185 -5.38 31.69 22.24
C ARG A 185 -5.88 31.63 23.66
N LEU A 186 -5.26 30.81 24.50
CA LEU A 186 -5.59 30.69 25.94
C LEU A 186 -5.49 32.04 26.66
N ASN A 187 -4.45 32.83 26.35
CA ASN A 187 -4.30 34.19 26.88
C ASN A 187 -5.41 35.12 26.41
N ALA A 188 -5.79 35.06 25.13
CA ALA A 188 -6.87 35.87 24.56
C ALA A 188 -8.25 35.52 25.15
N ASP A 189 -8.46 34.25 25.46
CA ASP A 189 -9.72 33.72 26.03
C ASP A 189 -9.81 33.90 27.56
N GLY A 190 -8.78 34.46 28.19
CA GLY A 190 -8.76 34.79 29.62
C GLY A 190 -8.35 33.64 30.55
N THR A 191 -7.80 32.56 30.00
CA THR A 191 -7.31 31.38 30.73
C THR A 191 -5.83 31.16 30.47
N PRO A 192 -4.94 32.08 30.89
CA PRO A 192 -3.52 32.04 30.53
C PRO A 192 -2.84 30.77 31.07
N ALA A 193 -1.97 30.21 30.24
CA ALA A 193 -1.08 29.11 30.60
C ALA A 193 0.36 29.62 30.78
N GLU A 194 1.09 29.04 31.71
CA GLU A 194 2.52 29.30 31.91
C GLU A 194 3.36 28.54 30.88
N THR A 195 2.99 27.29 30.60
CA THR A 195 3.62 26.46 29.57
C THR A 195 2.57 25.64 28.83
N VAL A 196 2.84 25.32 27.57
CA VAL A 196 2.08 24.36 26.77
C VAL A 196 3.08 23.40 26.13
N GLU A 197 2.81 22.10 26.25
CA GLU A 197 3.61 21.03 25.65
C GLU A 197 2.71 20.15 24.77
N CYS A 198 3.05 20.01 23.50
CA CYS A 198 2.31 19.16 22.56
C CYS A 198 3.03 17.84 22.30
N VAL A 199 2.27 16.75 22.13
CA VAL A 199 2.82 15.39 22.02
C VAL A 199 3.54 15.15 20.68
N SER A 200 3.15 15.87 19.63
CA SER A 200 3.68 15.69 18.27
C SER A 200 3.56 16.95 17.43
N ASP A 201 4.30 16.98 16.32
CA ASP A 201 4.07 17.91 15.22
C ASP A 201 2.69 17.65 14.57
N ALA A 202 2.15 18.62 13.83
CA ALA A 202 0.92 18.44 13.05
C ALA A 202 1.19 18.49 11.55
N MET A 203 0.43 17.74 10.77
CA MET A 203 0.34 17.97 9.33
C MET A 203 -0.28 19.33 9.05
N ALA A 204 0.24 20.06 8.07
CA ALA A 204 -0.34 21.31 7.57
C ALA A 204 -1.59 21.04 6.71
N LYS A 205 -2.59 20.39 7.30
CA LYS A 205 -3.87 20.02 6.69
C LYS A 205 -5.00 20.36 7.67
N PRO A 206 -6.00 21.16 7.27
CA PRO A 206 -7.17 21.41 8.09
C PRO A 206 -7.84 20.11 8.58
N GLY A 207 -8.24 20.09 9.85
CA GLY A 207 -8.80 18.92 10.54
C GLY A 207 -7.76 18.04 11.24
N THR A 208 -6.45 18.24 11.00
CA THR A 208 -5.40 17.55 11.75
C THR A 208 -5.42 18.00 13.21
N SER A 209 -5.40 17.05 14.15
CA SER A 209 -5.43 17.36 15.58
C SER A 209 -4.21 16.79 16.29
N VAL A 210 -3.71 17.53 17.29
CA VAL A 210 -2.63 17.10 18.19
C VAL A 210 -3.05 17.33 19.63
N GLU A 211 -2.59 16.46 20.52
CA GLU A 211 -2.82 16.60 21.96
C GLU A 211 -1.76 17.51 22.57
N CYS A 212 -2.20 18.45 23.41
CA CYS A 212 -1.34 19.35 24.14
C CYS A 212 -1.75 19.44 25.60
N VAL A 213 -0.79 19.68 26.49
CA VAL A 213 -1.04 19.90 27.92
C VAL A 213 -0.60 21.31 28.27
N ALA A 214 -1.53 22.11 28.79
CA ALA A 214 -1.22 23.41 29.36
C ALA A 214 -1.07 23.32 30.88
N VAL A 215 -0.12 24.09 31.42
CA VAL A 215 0.16 24.15 32.85
C VAL A 215 -0.04 25.58 33.34
N THR A 216 -0.80 25.75 34.43
CA THR A 216 -0.96 27.03 35.15
C THR A 216 -0.79 26.77 36.64
N GLY A 217 0.28 27.26 37.25
CA GLY A 217 0.63 26.89 38.63
C GLY A 217 0.80 25.36 38.77
N ASN A 218 -0.09 24.73 39.56
CA ASN A 218 -0.09 23.27 39.75
C ASN A 218 -1.14 22.55 38.88
N ASP A 219 -1.99 23.30 38.18
CA ASP A 219 -3.08 22.74 37.39
C ASP A 219 -2.56 22.36 36.01
N LYS A 220 -2.95 21.16 35.55
CA LYS A 220 -2.68 20.65 34.20
C LYS A 220 -3.98 20.41 33.49
N VAL A 221 -4.11 20.94 32.29
CA VAL A 221 -5.29 20.78 31.45
C VAL A 221 -4.86 20.27 30.08
N GLY A 222 -5.38 19.13 29.68
CA GLY A 222 -5.20 18.61 28.34
C GLY A 222 -6.11 19.32 27.33
N TYR A 223 -5.63 19.47 26.12
CA TYR A 223 -6.31 20.10 25.00
C TYR A 223 -6.12 19.28 23.73
N ASP A 224 -7.20 19.09 23.00
CA ASP A 224 -7.17 18.66 21.60
C ASP A 224 -7.11 19.91 20.73
N VAL A 225 -5.99 20.11 20.03
CA VAL A 225 -5.73 21.28 19.19
C VAL A 225 -5.83 20.88 17.71
N SER A 226 -6.77 21.48 16.99
CA SER A 226 -7.02 21.18 15.58
C SER A 226 -6.54 22.31 14.67
N VAL A 227 -5.80 21.98 13.62
CA VAL A 227 -5.47 22.89 12.51
C VAL A 227 -6.76 23.22 11.77
N THR A 228 -7.07 24.51 11.58
CA THR A 228 -8.29 24.97 10.89
C THR A 228 -8.01 25.62 9.55
N THR A 229 -6.91 26.36 9.43
CA THR A 229 -6.52 27.03 8.19
C THR A 229 -5.01 26.96 7.98
N ILE A 230 -4.59 26.92 6.71
CA ILE A 230 -3.19 27.01 6.29
C ILE A 230 -3.14 28.02 5.14
N GLU A 231 -2.56 29.19 5.40
CA GLU A 231 -2.40 30.29 4.43
C GLU A 231 -0.94 30.72 4.35
N GLY A 232 -0.19 30.08 3.45
CA GLY A 232 1.27 30.23 3.42
C GLY A 232 1.87 29.68 4.71
N ASP A 233 2.59 30.52 5.44
CA ASP A 233 3.17 30.17 6.74
C ASP A 233 2.20 30.41 7.93
N ASN A 234 1.01 30.98 7.66
CA ASN A 234 0.02 31.23 8.70
C ASN A 234 -0.80 29.97 8.96
N VAL A 235 -0.77 29.53 10.21
CA VAL A 235 -1.52 28.37 10.69
C VAL A 235 -2.62 28.85 11.64
N GLY A 236 -3.87 28.59 11.28
CA GLY A 236 -5.00 28.76 12.18
C GLY A 236 -5.22 27.50 13.00
N ILE A 237 -5.51 27.66 14.29
CA ILE A 237 -5.89 26.57 15.19
C ILE A 237 -7.23 26.84 15.86
N ASP A 238 -7.92 25.75 16.20
CA ASP A 238 -9.00 25.69 17.18
C ASP A 238 -8.61 24.71 18.28
N TYR A 239 -9.23 24.79 19.45
CA TYR A 239 -8.89 23.91 20.56
C TYR A 239 -10.10 23.59 21.44
N SER A 240 -10.08 22.41 22.05
CA SER A 240 -11.08 21.99 23.03
C SER A 240 -10.40 21.27 24.18
N ALA A 241 -10.96 21.36 25.39
CA ALA A 241 -10.42 20.63 26.54
C ALA A 241 -10.55 19.12 26.29
N SER A 242 -9.45 18.39 26.42
CA SER A 242 -9.45 16.93 26.24
C SER A 242 -10.14 16.27 27.44
N ALA A 243 -10.79 15.14 27.19
CA ALA A 243 -11.44 14.36 28.26
C ALA A 243 -10.44 13.65 29.20
N THR A 244 -9.14 13.67 28.86
CA THR A 244 -8.09 12.93 29.58
C THR A 244 -6.85 13.83 29.76
N PRO A 245 -6.36 14.02 31.01
CA PRO A 245 -5.15 14.78 31.30
C PRO A 245 -3.85 14.00 31.06
#